data_AF-A0A381X5L4-F1
#
_entry.id   AF-A0A381X5L4-F1
#
_cell.length_a   1.000
_cell.length_b   1.000
_cell.length_c   1.000
_cell.angle_alpha   90.00
_cell.angle_beta   90.00
_cell.angle_gamma   90.00
#
_symmetry.space_group_name_H-M   'P 1'
#
loop_
_entity.id
_entity.type
_entity.pdbx_description
1 polymer ?
#
loop_
_entity_poly.entity_id
_entity_poly.type
_entity_poly.pdbx_seq_one_letter_code
_entity_poly.pdbx_strand_id
1 'polypeptide(L)'
;PAGHFFGTQHTQDRYATEHFQPMVSSWTNFEAWDEGGRIEAHQRAEALARTLVDAHQEPPMAADRRAALDDFVERRVAEGGVETDY
;
A
#
# COMPACT_ATOMS: atom_id res chain seq x y z
N PRO A 1 2.68 40.11 12.61
CA PRO A 1 4.04 39.52 12.49
C PRO A 1 4.37 38.72 13.75
N ALA A 2 5.12 37.61 13.66
CA ALA A 2 5.46 36.71 14.78
C ALA A 2 4.29 35.95 15.46
N GLY A 3 3.19 35.69 14.75
CA GLY A 3 2.13 34.77 15.19
C GLY A 3 2.28 33.36 14.62
N HIS A 4 1.33 32.47 14.91
CA HIS A 4 1.23 31.14 14.32
C HIS A 4 -0.15 30.91 13.69
N PHE A 5 -0.26 29.96 12.77
CA PHE A 5 -1.52 29.68 12.05
C PHE A 5 -2.34 28.52 12.62
N PHE A 6 -1.79 27.75 13.56
CA PHE A 6 -2.44 26.54 14.11
C PHE A 6 -3.88 26.76 14.61
N GLY A 7 -4.16 27.90 15.24
CA GLY A 7 -5.48 28.21 15.80
C GLY A 7 -6.43 28.92 14.84
N THR A 8 -6.03 29.22 13.60
CA THR A 8 -6.89 29.97 12.66
C THR A 8 -8.03 29.12 12.13
N GLN A 9 -9.16 29.75 11.82
CA GLN A 9 -10.32 29.06 11.21
C GLN A 9 -9.90 28.30 9.94
N HIS A 10 -9.09 28.94 9.09
CA HIS A 10 -8.56 28.33 7.87
C HIS A 10 -7.82 27.02 8.13
N THR A 11 -6.93 26.97 9.14
CA THR A 11 -6.20 25.74 9.47
C THR A 11 -7.12 24.69 10.05
N GLN A 12 -8.06 25.06 10.93
CA GLN A 12 -9.00 24.11 11.54
C GLN A 12 -9.93 23.45 10.50
N ASP A 13 -10.48 24.23 9.56
CA ASP A 13 -11.41 23.72 8.53
C ASP A 13 -10.78 22.69 7.58
N ARG A 14 -9.44 22.75 7.40
CA ARG A 14 -8.71 22.02 6.37
C ARG A 14 -7.73 20.99 6.91
N TYR A 15 -7.48 20.99 8.22
CA TYR A 15 -6.44 20.15 8.83
C TYR A 15 -6.62 18.67 8.49
N ALA A 16 -7.86 18.16 8.59
CA ALA A 16 -8.16 16.75 8.38
C ALA A 16 -8.17 16.32 6.89
N THR A 17 -8.34 17.25 5.95
CA THR A 17 -8.65 16.93 4.54
C THR A 17 -7.57 17.35 3.55
N GLU A 18 -6.80 18.41 3.85
CA GLU A 18 -5.79 18.97 2.93
C GLU A 18 -4.34 18.56 3.28
N HIS A 19 -4.17 17.60 4.19
CA HIS A 19 -2.85 17.06 4.56
C HIS A 19 -2.76 15.58 4.22
N PHE A 20 -1.76 15.22 3.42
CA PHE A 20 -1.46 13.82 3.13
C PHE A 20 -0.98 13.10 4.39
N GLN A 21 -1.66 12.01 4.75
CA GLN A 21 -1.27 11.13 5.85
C GLN A 21 -0.38 10.01 5.29
N PRO A 22 0.92 9.96 5.63
CA PRO A 22 1.81 8.93 5.12
C PRO A 22 1.45 7.56 5.73
N MET A 23 1.51 6.51 4.91
CA MET A 23 1.25 5.13 5.38
C MET A 23 2.47 4.48 6.03
N VAL A 24 3.70 4.88 5.63
CA VAL A 24 4.96 4.22 6.05
C VAL A 24 5.89 5.15 6.81
N SER A 25 5.96 6.43 6.47
CA SER A 25 6.84 7.38 7.16
C SER A 25 6.35 7.65 8.58
N SER A 26 7.25 7.55 9.55
CA SER A 26 7.00 8.05 10.91
C SER A 26 7.62 9.43 11.05
N TRP A 27 6.87 10.38 11.59
CA TRP A 27 7.35 11.74 11.94
C TRP A 27 7.41 11.94 13.45
N THR A 28 7.46 10.85 14.21
CA THR A 28 7.81 10.90 15.63
C THR A 28 9.20 11.50 15.80
N ASN A 29 9.42 12.21 16.91
CA ASN A 29 10.77 12.64 17.27
C ASN A 29 11.67 11.42 17.58
N PHE A 30 12.96 11.69 17.77
CA PHE A 30 13.96 10.66 18.00
C PHE A 30 13.67 9.85 19.27
N GLU A 31 13.33 10.51 20.36
CA GLU A 31 13.10 9.89 21.66
C GLU A 31 11.94 8.91 21.62
N ALA A 32 10.80 9.29 21.02
CA ALA A 32 9.64 8.41 20.86
C ALA A 32 9.92 7.25 19.89
N TRP A 33 10.74 7.46 18.87
CA TRP A 33 11.19 6.38 17.98
C TRP A 33 12.12 5.39 18.71
N ASP A 34 13.01 5.90 19.55
CA ASP A 34 13.97 5.12 20.34
C ASP A 34 13.25 4.24 21.38
N GLU A 35 12.39 4.85 22.19
CA GLU A 35 11.55 4.18 23.19
C GLU A 35 10.55 3.21 22.53
N GLY A 36 10.08 3.53 21.33
CA GLY A 36 9.18 2.72 20.52
C GLY A 36 9.82 1.51 19.82
N GLY A 37 11.07 1.19 20.14
CA GLY A 37 11.75 0.00 19.63
C GLY A 37 12.47 0.20 18.29
N ARG A 38 12.74 1.46 17.91
CA ARG A 38 13.55 1.82 16.73
C ARG A 38 13.05 1.21 15.43
N ILE A 39 11.72 1.14 15.27
CA ILE A 39 11.14 0.51 14.09
C ILE A 39 11.50 1.33 12.85
N GLU A 40 12.05 0.65 11.85
CA GLU A 40 12.50 1.24 10.60
C GLU A 40 11.40 1.23 9.54
N ALA A 41 11.58 2.03 8.48
CA ALA A 41 10.57 2.17 7.41
C ALA A 41 10.21 0.84 6.74
N HIS A 42 11.19 -0.01 6.45
CA HIS A 42 10.97 -1.31 5.82
C HIS A 42 10.14 -2.27 6.69
N GLN A 43 10.34 -2.26 8.02
CA GLN A 43 9.57 -3.08 8.95
C GLN A 43 8.10 -2.63 9.02
N ARG A 44 7.85 -1.31 9.03
CA ARG A 44 6.48 -0.79 8.96
C ARG A 44 5.81 -1.13 7.63
N ALA A 45 6.55 -1.03 6.53
CA ALA A 45 6.04 -1.38 5.20
C ALA A 45 5.68 -2.87 5.11
N GLU A 46 6.51 -3.76 5.66
CA GLU A 46 6.24 -5.20 5.70
C GLU A 46 4.98 -5.52 6.51
N ALA A 47 4.83 -4.93 7.69
CA ALA A 47 3.65 -5.12 8.53
C ALA A 47 2.36 -4.62 7.84
N LEU A 48 2.43 -3.46 7.19
CA LEU A 48 1.32 -2.91 6.41
C LEU A 48 0.97 -3.81 5.22
N ALA A 49 1.98 -4.28 4.48
CA ALA A 49 1.76 -5.18 3.35
C ALA A 49 1.03 -6.46 3.76
N ARG A 50 1.42 -7.09 4.88
CA ARG A 50 0.74 -8.28 5.42
C ARG A 50 -0.71 -7.97 5.77
N THR A 51 -0.95 -6.84 6.43
CA THR A 51 -2.32 -6.39 6.75
C THR A 51 -3.18 -6.22 5.49
N LEU A 52 -2.62 -5.64 4.42
CA LEU A 52 -3.33 -5.43 3.15
C LEU A 52 -3.61 -6.75 2.42
N VAL A 53 -2.68 -7.70 2.46
CA VAL A 53 -2.86 -9.04 1.88
C VAL A 53 -3.93 -9.81 2.65
N ASP A 54 -3.89 -9.79 3.98
CA ASP A 54 -4.85 -10.49 4.83
C ASP A 54 -6.27 -9.90 4.69
N ALA A 55 -6.38 -8.60 4.42
CA ALA A 55 -7.65 -7.91 4.19
C ALA A 55 -8.13 -7.97 2.73
N HIS A 56 -7.34 -8.53 1.81
CA HIS A 56 -7.68 -8.54 0.40
C HIS A 56 -8.94 -9.36 0.12
N GLN A 57 -9.85 -8.77 -0.65
CA GLN A 57 -11.01 -9.46 -1.22
C GLN A 57 -10.90 -9.39 -2.73
N GLU A 58 -10.86 -10.53 -3.40
CA GLU A 58 -10.81 -10.58 -4.86
C GLU A 58 -12.07 -9.91 -5.44
N PRO A 59 -11.93 -8.89 -6.33
CA PRO A 59 -13.08 -8.30 -6.99
C PRO A 59 -13.83 -9.34 -7.83
N PRO A 60 -15.17 -9.27 -7.89
CA PRO A 60 -15.94 -10.25 -8.65
C PRO A 60 -15.56 -10.23 -10.13
N MET A 61 -15.34 -11.41 -10.68
CA MET A 61 -15.09 -11.64 -12.10
C MET A 61 -16.16 -12.57 -12.67
N ALA A 62 -16.65 -12.27 -13.87
CA ALA A 62 -17.62 -13.14 -14.52
C ALA A 62 -16.98 -14.51 -14.81
N ALA A 63 -17.68 -15.59 -14.44
CA ALA A 63 -17.14 -16.95 -14.47
C ALA A 63 -16.75 -17.40 -15.87
N ASP A 64 -17.50 -16.98 -16.89
CA ASP A 64 -17.22 -17.22 -18.31
C ASP A 64 -15.90 -16.59 -18.76
N ARG A 65 -15.60 -15.37 -18.27
CA ARG A 65 -14.34 -14.68 -18.54
C ARG A 65 -13.17 -15.35 -17.85
N ARG A 66 -13.33 -15.77 -16.58
CA ARG A 66 -12.28 -16.49 -15.85
C ARG A 66 -11.96 -17.81 -16.55
N ALA A 67 -12.98 -18.59 -16.91
CA ALA A 67 -12.80 -19.83 -17.66
C ALA A 67 -12.10 -19.61 -19.02
N ALA A 68 -12.50 -18.59 -19.78
CA ALA A 68 -11.86 -18.28 -21.05
C ALA A 68 -10.38 -17.87 -20.91
N LEU A 69 -10.02 -17.19 -19.81
CA LEU A 69 -8.62 -16.87 -19.49
C LEU A 69 -7.84 -18.13 -19.11
N ASP A 70 -8.42 -19.00 -18.28
CA ASP A 70 -7.80 -20.25 -17.87
C ASP A 70 -7.54 -21.17 -19.09
N ASP A 71 -8.54 -21.36 -19.96
CA ASP A 71 -8.42 -22.11 -21.23
C ASP A 71 -7.31 -21.55 -22.14
N PHE A 72 -7.24 -20.21 -22.25
CA PHE A 72 -6.21 -19.55 -23.04
C PHE A 72 -4.81 -19.81 -22.47
N VAL A 73 -4.64 -19.68 -21.16
CA VAL A 73 -3.36 -19.92 -20.48
C VAL A 73 -2.93 -21.38 -20.64
N GLU A 74 -3.83 -22.34 -20.38
CA GLU A 74 -3.56 -23.77 -20.52
C GLU A 74 -3.09 -24.11 -21.94
N ARG A 75 -3.82 -23.61 -22.95
CA ARG A 75 -3.43 -23.82 -24.35
C ARG A 75 -2.06 -23.23 -24.67
N ARG A 76 -1.75 -22.01 -24.20
CA ARG A 76 -0.44 -21.37 -24.45
C ARG A 76 0.71 -22.04 -23.72
N VAL A 77 0.46 -22.59 -22.52
CA VAL A 77 1.44 -23.40 -21.80
C VAL A 77 1.70 -24.71 -22.55
N ALA A 78 0.65 -25.37 -23.04
CA ALA A 78 0.75 -26.62 -23.81
C ALA A 78 1.41 -26.44 -25.18
N GLU A 79 1.13 -25.34 -25.87
CA GLU A 79 1.78 -24.97 -27.14
C GLU A 79 3.30 -24.73 -26.99
N GLY A 80 3.78 -24.51 -25.76
CA GLY A 80 5.18 -24.28 -25.46
C GLY A 80 5.65 -22.85 -25.80
N GLY A 81 6.75 -22.45 -25.17
CA GLY A 81 7.46 -21.20 -25.45
C GLY A 81 8.56 -21.39 -26.50
N VAL A 82 9.34 -20.32 -26.72
CA VAL A 82 10.62 -20.42 -27.45
C VAL A 82 11.51 -21.44 -26.71
N GLU A 83 12.14 -22.36 -27.44
CA GLU A 83 13.17 -23.24 -26.91
C GLU A 83 14.28 -22.34 -26.30
N THR A 84 14.46 -22.37 -25.00
CA THR A 84 15.53 -21.60 -24.35
C THR A 84 16.77 -22.46 -24.25
N ASP A 85 17.79 -22.09 -25.02
CA ASP A 85 19.10 -22.75 -25.14
C ASP A 85 20.03 -22.58 -23.90
N TYR A 86 19.48 -22.58 -22.69
CA TYR A 86 20.27 -22.44 -21.45
C TYR A 86 20.35 -23.75 -20.66
#